data_AF-A0A7X1ZIT4-F1
#
_entry.id   AF-A0A7X1ZIT4-F1
#
_cell.length_a   1.000
_cell.length_b   1.000
_cell.length_c   1.000
_cell.angle_alpha   90.00
_cell.angle_beta   90.00
_cell.angle_gamma   90.00
#
_symmetry.space_group_name_H-M   'P 1'
#
loop_
_entity.id
_entity.type
_entity.pdbx_description
1 polymer ?
#
loop_
_entity_poly.entity_id
_entity_poly.type
_entity_poly.pdbx_seq_one_letter_code
_entity_poly.pdbx_strand_id
1 'polypeptide(L)'
;MSKQLHKNFVDEQVKLLLKSYVDKEIKINYILSILGIKRRRFFKLLNRYKKDPDNFSIQYNRKTINRKIDQAIETNIIKELNTEKDLIQAKEVPIRWYNYSYIKDILENDYNQKVSLSTIINRAKTNGFYLPYLLKEISKVFLVKEDRLPGISSGGYVINCSRKFYP
;
A
#
# COMPACT_ATOMS: atom_id res chain seq x y z
N MET A 1 -25.11 8.79 0.14
CA MET A 1 -24.04 7.78 0.31
C MET A 1 -24.25 6.63 -0.67
N SER A 2 -23.33 6.43 -1.62
CA SER A 2 -23.40 5.32 -2.58
C SER A 2 -22.98 4.02 -1.89
N LYS A 3 -23.94 3.25 -1.37
CA LYS A 3 -23.67 1.92 -0.79
C LYS A 3 -23.12 0.99 -1.89
N GLN A 4 -21.95 0.41 -1.62
CA GLN A 4 -21.29 -0.53 -2.52
C GLN A 4 -21.99 -1.88 -2.42
N LEU A 5 -22.89 -2.19 -3.37
CA LEU A 5 -23.65 -3.44 -3.39
C LEU A 5 -22.79 -4.70 -3.23
N HIS A 6 -21.63 -4.75 -3.89
CA HIS A 6 -20.72 -5.90 -3.83
C HIS A 6 -20.14 -6.19 -2.44
N LYS A 7 -20.23 -5.24 -1.50
CA LYS A 7 -19.76 -5.46 -0.11
C LYS A 7 -20.80 -6.14 0.77
N ASN A 8 -22.07 -6.00 0.43
CA ASN A 8 -23.18 -6.39 1.30
C ASN A 8 -23.97 -7.58 0.74
N PHE A 9 -23.90 -7.82 -0.56
CA PHE A 9 -24.69 -8.85 -1.24
C PHE A 9 -23.80 -9.73 -2.10
N VAL A 10 -24.14 -11.02 -2.12
CA VAL A 10 -23.59 -12.01 -3.05
C VAL A 10 -24.31 -11.90 -4.39
N ASP A 11 -23.63 -12.24 -5.48
CA ASP A 11 -24.19 -12.17 -6.83
C ASP A 11 -25.50 -12.97 -6.95
N GLU A 12 -25.55 -14.16 -6.37
CA GLU A 12 -26.74 -15.03 -6.36
C GLU A 12 -27.95 -14.38 -5.68
N GLN A 13 -27.76 -13.74 -4.53
CA GLN A 13 -28.84 -13.06 -3.81
C GLN A 13 -29.49 -11.97 -4.66
N VAL A 14 -28.67 -11.25 -5.42
CA VAL A 14 -29.19 -10.21 -6.31
C VAL A 14 -29.80 -10.81 -7.57
N LYS A 15 -29.28 -11.92 -8.10
CA LYS A 15 -29.93 -12.67 -9.19
C LYS A 15 -31.34 -13.09 -8.79
N LEU A 16 -31.53 -13.64 -7.58
CA LEU A 16 -32.84 -14.03 -7.06
C LEU A 16 -33.81 -12.84 -6.99
N LEU A 17 -33.36 -11.68 -6.48
CA LEU A 17 -34.17 -10.47 -6.42
C LEU A 17 -34.50 -9.88 -7.80
N LEU A 18 -33.60 -10.02 -8.78
CA LEU A 18 -33.87 -9.59 -10.15
C LEU A 18 -34.83 -10.56 -10.84
N LYS A 19 -34.73 -11.86 -10.58
CA LYS A 19 -35.63 -12.89 -11.10
C LYS A 19 -37.06 -12.69 -10.59
N SER A 20 -37.26 -12.51 -9.28
CA SER A 20 -38.59 -12.25 -8.71
C SER A 20 -39.26 -10.97 -9.22
N TYR A 21 -38.45 -9.98 -9.66
CA TYR A 21 -38.98 -8.81 -10.37
C TYR A 21 -39.44 -9.13 -11.80
N VAL A 22 -38.68 -9.96 -12.52
CA VAL A 22 -39.04 -10.42 -13.88
C VAL A 22 -40.31 -11.27 -13.83
N ASP A 23 -40.42 -12.15 -12.84
CA ASP A 23 -41.55 -13.03 -12.59
C ASP A 23 -42.76 -12.27 -11.98
N LYS A 24 -42.60 -10.96 -11.72
CA LYS A 24 -43.62 -10.04 -11.17
C LYS A 24 -44.17 -10.43 -9.79
N GLU A 25 -43.43 -11.23 -9.04
CA GLU A 25 -43.81 -11.68 -7.70
C GLU A 25 -43.72 -10.56 -6.67
N ILE A 26 -42.72 -9.67 -6.81
CA ILE A 26 -42.39 -8.65 -5.82
C ILE A 26 -42.41 -7.25 -6.45
N LYS A 27 -43.04 -6.29 -5.76
CA LYS A 27 -43.02 -4.89 -6.19
C LYS A 27 -41.61 -4.31 -6.07
N ILE A 28 -41.24 -3.48 -7.05
CA ILE A 28 -39.93 -2.82 -7.11
C ILE A 28 -39.55 -2.05 -5.83
N ASN A 29 -40.53 -1.46 -5.13
CA ASN A 29 -40.27 -0.65 -3.93
C ASN A 29 -39.61 -1.48 -2.81
N TYR A 30 -40.04 -2.73 -2.61
CA TYR A 30 -39.45 -3.63 -1.63
C TYR A 30 -38.03 -4.06 -2.01
N ILE A 31 -37.80 -4.32 -3.30
CA ILE A 31 -36.48 -4.70 -3.79
C ILE A 31 -35.48 -3.55 -3.62
N LEU A 32 -35.93 -2.30 -3.88
CA LEU A 32 -35.11 -1.11 -3.69
C LEU A 32 -34.79 -0.86 -2.21
N SER A 33 -35.72 -1.13 -1.29
CA SER A 33 -35.47 -0.99 0.15
C SER A 33 -34.48 -2.05 0.64
N ILE A 34 -34.60 -3.30 0.19
CA ILE A 34 -33.67 -4.39 0.53
C ILE A 34 -32.27 -4.07 0.01
N LEU A 35 -32.14 -3.77 -1.28
CA LEU A 35 -30.83 -3.51 -1.91
C LEU A 35 -30.24 -2.16 -1.50
N GLY A 36 -31.06 -1.23 -1.00
CA GLY A 36 -30.63 0.12 -0.62
C GLY A 36 -30.07 0.93 -1.79
N ILE A 37 -30.63 0.76 -3.00
CA ILE A 37 -30.15 1.41 -4.22
C ILE A 37 -31.17 2.34 -4.86
N LYS A 38 -30.67 3.30 -5.65
CA LYS A 38 -31.51 4.16 -6.48
C LYS A 38 -32.08 3.40 -7.67
N ARG A 39 -33.31 3.74 -8.06
CA ARG A 39 -34.06 3.16 -9.20
C ARG A 39 -33.24 3.07 -10.50
N ARG A 40 -32.48 4.12 -10.85
CA ARG A 40 -31.59 4.13 -12.03
C ARG A 40 -30.56 3.00 -12.01
N ARG A 41 -29.96 2.71 -10.84
CA ARG A 41 -28.96 1.66 -10.69
C ARG A 41 -29.60 0.28 -10.78
N PHE A 42 -30.80 0.11 -10.21
CA PHE A 42 -31.57 -1.12 -10.31
C PHE A 42 -31.84 -1.49 -11.78
N PHE A 43 -32.37 -0.58 -12.59
CA PHE A 43 -32.61 -0.87 -14.01
C PHE A 43 -31.32 -1.15 -14.79
N LYS A 44 -30.21 -0.51 -14.44
CA LYS A 44 -28.90 -0.83 -15.01
C LYS A 44 -28.44 -2.27 -14.66
N LEU A 45 -28.75 -2.75 -13.46
CA LEU A 45 -28.48 -4.13 -13.05
C LEU A 45 -29.41 -5.10 -13.79
N LEU A 46 -30.71 -4.78 -13.83
CA LEU A 46 -31.70 -5.58 -14.53
C LEU A 46 -31.37 -5.75 -16.02
N ASN A 47 -30.95 -4.68 -16.71
CA ASN A 47 -30.55 -4.76 -18.10
C ASN A 47 -29.30 -5.61 -18.31
N ARG A 48 -28.38 -5.67 -17.34
CA ARG A 48 -27.22 -6.57 -17.41
C ARG A 48 -27.64 -8.03 -17.21
N TYR A 49 -28.49 -8.28 -16.21
CA TYR A 49 -29.03 -9.60 -15.94
C TYR A 49 -29.85 -10.15 -17.13
N LYS A 50 -30.68 -9.32 -17.78
CA LYS A 50 -31.46 -9.72 -18.96
C LYS A 50 -30.60 -10.06 -20.19
N LYS A 51 -29.40 -9.48 -20.31
CA LYS A 51 -28.50 -9.76 -21.43
C LYS A 51 -27.80 -11.10 -21.27
N ASP A 52 -27.33 -11.38 -20.06
CA ASP A 52 -26.61 -12.61 -19.74
C ASP A 52 -26.85 -12.94 -18.26
N PRO A 53 -27.84 -13.80 -17.96
CA PRO A 53 -28.16 -14.19 -16.59
C PRO A 53 -27.06 -15.03 -15.93
N ASP A 54 -26.36 -15.85 -16.72
CA ASP A 54 -25.39 -16.83 -16.22
C ASP A 54 -24.09 -16.12 -15.80
N ASN A 55 -23.56 -15.25 -16.65
CA ASN A 55 -22.33 -14.49 -16.36
C ASN A 55 -22.56 -13.19 -15.56
N PHE A 56 -23.78 -12.96 -15.04
CA PHE A 56 -24.06 -11.76 -14.25
C PHE A 56 -23.25 -11.75 -12.94
N SER A 57 -22.46 -10.68 -12.75
CA SER A 57 -21.73 -10.41 -11.51
C SER A 57 -21.82 -8.93 -11.09
N ILE A 58 -21.87 -8.70 -9.78
CA ILE A 58 -21.90 -7.38 -9.14
C ILE A 58 -20.50 -6.99 -8.65
N GLN A 59 -19.60 -7.95 -8.59
CA GLN A 59 -18.23 -7.74 -8.15
C GLN A 59 -17.58 -6.64 -8.97
N TYR A 60 -16.99 -5.70 -8.24
CA TYR A 60 -16.31 -4.57 -8.84
C TYR A 60 -14.93 -5.02 -9.30
N ASN A 61 -14.81 -5.37 -10.58
CA ASN A 61 -13.51 -5.65 -11.19
C ASN A 61 -12.90 -4.38 -11.80
N ARG A 62 -11.76 -3.93 -11.25
CA ARG A 62 -11.00 -2.81 -11.80
C ARG A 62 -10.03 -3.35 -12.85
N LYS A 63 -10.26 -3.01 -14.12
CA LYS A 63 -9.43 -3.47 -15.25
C LYS A 63 -7.98 -2.98 -15.21
N THR A 64 -7.72 -1.79 -14.65
CA THR A 64 -6.39 -1.17 -14.68
C THR A 64 -5.98 -0.62 -13.31
N ILE A 65 -4.78 -0.96 -12.85
CA ILE A 65 -4.21 -0.41 -11.62
C ILE A 65 -3.46 0.88 -11.99
N ASN A 66 -4.19 1.98 -12.18
CA ASN A 66 -3.61 3.27 -12.59
C ASN A 66 -2.63 3.90 -11.57
N ARG A 67 -2.54 3.33 -10.36
CA ARG A 67 -1.74 3.85 -9.24
C ARG A 67 -0.45 3.04 -8.99
N LYS A 68 -0.16 2.06 -9.86
CA LYS A 68 1.11 1.33 -9.78
C LYS A 68 2.14 2.08 -10.61
N ILE A 69 3.31 2.28 -10.02
CA ILE A 69 4.46 2.82 -10.74
C ILE A 69 4.96 1.72 -11.67
N ASP A 70 5.51 2.12 -12.81
CA ASP A 70 6.07 1.16 -13.75
C ASP A 70 7.25 0.40 -13.11
N GLN A 71 7.40 -0.88 -13.48
CA GLN A 71 8.39 -1.75 -12.85
C GLN A 71 9.81 -1.26 -13.14
N ALA A 72 10.05 -0.69 -14.32
CA ALA A 72 11.34 -0.11 -14.70
C ALA A 72 11.74 1.08 -13.80
N ILE A 73 10.75 1.90 -13.43
CA ILE A 73 10.97 3.02 -12.50
C ILE A 73 11.32 2.47 -11.11
N GLU A 74 10.63 1.42 -10.65
CA GLU A 74 10.95 0.80 -9.36
C GLU A 74 12.37 0.24 -9.30
N THR A 75 12.81 -0.42 -10.38
CA THR A 75 14.17 -0.98 -10.45
C THR A 75 15.24 0.11 -10.45
N ASN A 76 15.00 1.23 -11.13
CA ASN A 76 15.95 2.34 -11.17
C ASN A 76 16.04 3.05 -9.81
N ILE A 77 14.90 3.30 -9.15
CA ILE A 77 14.88 3.87 -7.80
C ILE A 77 15.70 3.01 -6.83
N ILE A 78 15.53 1.68 -6.87
CA ILE A 78 16.27 0.77 -5.97
C ILE A 78 17.76 0.76 -6.30
N LYS A 79 18.13 0.79 -7.59
CA LYS A 79 19.52 0.83 -8.03
C LYS A 79 20.24 2.06 -7.46
N GLU A 80 19.70 3.26 -7.68
CA GLU A 80 20.31 4.51 -7.21
C GLU A 80 20.36 4.60 -5.68
N LEU A 81 19.33 4.08 -4.97
CA LEU A 81 19.34 4.00 -3.51
C LEU A 81 20.45 3.09 -2.96
N ASN A 82 20.80 2.02 -3.68
CA ASN A 82 21.92 1.16 -3.28
C ASN A 82 23.26 1.86 -3.50
N THR A 83 23.44 2.56 -4.62
CA THR A 83 24.66 3.33 -4.87
C THR A 83 24.87 4.38 -3.77
N GLU A 84 23.81 5.10 -3.38
CA GLU A 84 23.87 6.05 -2.27
C GLU A 84 24.21 5.38 -0.93
N LYS A 85 23.69 4.17 -0.69
CA LYS A 85 24.00 3.38 0.51
C LYS A 85 25.48 3.00 0.56
N ASP A 86 26.05 2.57 -0.55
CA ASP A 86 27.46 2.16 -0.64
C ASP A 86 28.38 3.36 -0.38
N LEU A 87 28.02 4.55 -0.86
CA LEU A 87 28.73 5.80 -0.57
C LEU A 87 28.71 6.16 0.92
N ILE A 88 27.59 5.95 1.62
CA ILE A 88 27.49 6.18 3.07
C ILE A 88 28.31 5.16 3.87
N GLN A 89 28.46 3.94 3.35
CA GLN A 89 29.26 2.89 4.00
C GLN A 89 30.76 3.10 3.80
N ALA A 90 31.17 3.76 2.70
CA ALA A 90 32.56 4.09 2.44
C ALA A 90 33.08 5.09 3.48
N LYS A 91 34.00 4.64 4.36
CA LYS A 91 34.57 5.47 5.44
C LYS A 91 35.33 6.70 4.96
N GLU A 92 35.73 6.73 3.70
CA GLU A 92 36.48 7.84 3.10
C GLU A 92 35.60 9.05 2.76
N VAL A 93 34.29 8.83 2.63
CA VAL A 93 33.35 9.88 2.23
C VAL A 93 32.56 10.34 3.46
N PRO A 94 32.60 11.64 3.85
CA PRO A 94 31.93 12.13 5.05
C PRO A 94 30.41 12.30 4.88
N ILE A 95 29.74 11.44 4.11
CA ILE A 95 28.29 11.48 3.89
C ILE A 95 27.61 10.54 4.90
N ARG A 96 26.66 11.08 5.66
CA ARG A 96 25.94 10.34 6.73
C ARG A 96 24.47 10.09 6.43
N TRP A 97 23.98 10.62 5.32
CA TRP A 97 22.56 10.75 5.03
C TRP A 97 22.29 10.45 3.57
N TYR A 98 21.14 9.81 3.29
CA TYR A 98 20.67 9.60 1.94
C TYR A 98 20.20 10.91 1.30
N ASN A 99 20.72 11.25 0.13
CA ASN A 99 20.26 12.39 -0.64
C ASN A 99 19.19 11.99 -1.67
N TYR A 100 17.92 12.01 -1.25
CA TYR A 100 16.80 11.66 -2.14
C TYR A 100 16.51 12.70 -3.23
N SER A 101 16.90 13.96 -3.03
CA SER A 101 16.78 14.99 -4.07
C SER A 101 17.73 14.70 -5.22
N TYR A 102 18.97 14.30 -4.91
CA TYR A 102 19.94 13.90 -5.91
C TYR A 102 19.48 12.69 -6.74
N ILE A 103 18.94 11.66 -6.08
CA ILE A 103 18.36 10.50 -6.77
C ILE A 103 17.20 10.91 -7.69
N LYS A 104 16.37 11.87 -7.27
CA LYS A 104 15.30 12.39 -8.10
C LYS A 104 15.84 13.05 -9.37
N ASP A 105 16.90 13.85 -9.24
CA ASP A 105 17.51 14.55 -10.37
C ASP A 105 18.16 13.54 -11.34
N ILE A 106 18.82 12.49 -10.85
CA ILE A 106 19.35 11.39 -11.68
C ILE A 106 18.22 10.69 -12.44
N LEU A 107 17.12 10.36 -11.77
CA LEU A 107 15.97 9.70 -12.41
C LEU A 107 15.36 10.57 -13.52
N GLU A 108 15.31 11.88 -13.32
CA GLU A 108 14.79 12.81 -14.32
C GLU A 108 15.76 13.03 -15.48
N ASN A 109 17.07 13.17 -15.22
CA ASN A 109 18.06 13.51 -16.24
C ASN A 109 18.57 12.30 -17.02
N ASP A 110 18.90 11.19 -16.36
CA ASP A 110 19.57 10.05 -16.98
C ASP A 110 18.56 9.03 -17.52
N TYR A 111 17.49 8.81 -16.75
CA TYR A 111 16.48 7.81 -17.08
C TYR A 111 15.23 8.41 -17.73
N ASN A 112 15.10 9.75 -17.80
CA ASN A 112 13.91 10.45 -18.27
C ASN A 112 12.62 10.04 -17.54
N GLN A 113 12.73 9.67 -16.25
CA GLN A 113 11.65 9.16 -15.42
C GLN A 113 11.26 10.20 -14.37
N LYS A 114 10.11 10.85 -14.59
CA LYS A 114 9.58 11.85 -13.64
C LYS A 114 8.89 11.16 -12.47
N VAL A 115 9.52 11.21 -11.31
CA VAL A 115 9.01 10.64 -10.06
C VAL A 115 8.94 11.70 -8.97
N SER A 116 7.89 11.65 -8.14
CA SER A 116 7.78 12.55 -6.99
C SER A 116 8.76 12.15 -5.89
N LEU A 117 9.30 13.13 -5.14
CA LEU A 117 10.20 12.86 -4.02
C LEU A 117 9.57 11.95 -2.96
N SER A 118 8.27 12.13 -2.69
CA SER A 118 7.54 11.31 -1.72
C SER A 118 7.48 9.85 -2.15
N THR A 119 7.39 9.57 -3.45
CA THR A 119 7.47 8.21 -3.98
C THR A 119 8.81 7.57 -3.70
N ILE A 120 9.92 8.27 -3.95
CA ILE A 120 11.28 7.78 -3.69
C ILE A 120 11.46 7.50 -2.20
N ILE A 121 11.05 8.44 -1.33
CA ILE A 121 11.11 8.27 0.13
C ILE A 121 10.27 7.07 0.59
N ASN A 122 9.07 6.89 0.05
CA ASN A 122 8.24 5.74 0.39
C ASN A 122 8.91 4.42 -0.01
N ARG A 123 9.55 4.37 -1.19
CA ARG A 123 10.31 3.20 -1.64
C ARG A 123 11.57 2.97 -0.81
N ALA A 124 12.27 4.03 -0.39
CA ALA A 124 13.39 3.94 0.50
C ALA A 124 12.99 3.34 1.86
N LYS A 125 11.88 3.82 2.45
CA LYS A 125 11.33 3.29 3.71
C LYS A 125 10.94 1.83 3.61
N THR A 126 10.27 1.41 2.53
CA THR A 126 9.88 0.00 2.36
C THR A 126 11.07 -0.94 2.18
N ASN A 127 12.19 -0.44 1.64
CA ASN A 127 13.38 -1.24 1.34
C ASN A 127 14.55 -1.02 2.32
N GLY A 128 14.34 -0.29 3.42
CA GLY A 128 15.36 -0.11 4.46
C GLY A 128 16.45 0.94 4.17
N PHE A 129 16.30 1.76 3.13
CA PHE A 129 17.21 2.87 2.80
C PHE A 129 16.83 4.17 3.54
N TYR A 130 16.31 4.08 4.76
CA TYR A 130 15.88 5.23 5.54
C TYR A 130 16.55 5.16 6.92
N LEU A 131 17.27 6.20 7.29
CA LEU A 131 17.88 6.32 8.61
C LEU A 131 16.89 7.02 9.55
N PRO A 132 16.20 6.28 10.45
CA PRO A 132 15.39 6.92 11.47
C PRO A 132 16.29 7.67 12.46
N TYR A 133 15.86 8.87 12.84
CA TYR A 133 16.58 9.71 13.80
C TYR A 133 16.82 9.01 15.15
N LEU A 134 16.00 8.02 15.52
CA LEU A 134 16.06 7.26 16.77
C LEU A 134 17.26 6.31 16.93
N LEU A 135 18.01 6.01 15.86
CA LEU A 135 19.26 5.25 15.99
C LEU A 135 20.45 6.12 16.43
N LYS A 136 20.31 7.45 16.47
CA LYS A 136 21.36 8.37 16.91
C LYS A 136 21.67 8.29 18.39
N GLU A 137 20.68 8.06 19.25
CA GLU A 137 20.91 7.98 20.70
C GLU A 137 21.49 6.62 21.09
N ILE A 138 20.98 5.53 20.52
CA ILE A 138 21.41 4.17 20.88
C ILE A 138 22.85 3.88 20.43
N SER A 139 23.26 4.34 19.24
CA SER A 139 24.64 4.18 18.74
C SER A 139 25.66 5.04 19.47
N LYS A 140 25.29 6.27 19.89
CA LYS A 140 26.13 7.12 20.75
C LYS A 140 26.30 6.51 22.15
N VAL A 141 25.24 5.89 22.68
CA VAL A 141 25.26 5.23 23.99
C VAL A 141 26.11 3.95 23.97
N PHE A 142 26.14 3.21 22.85
CA PHE A 142 26.96 2.00 22.71
C PHE A 142 28.47 2.31 22.62
N LEU A 143 28.87 3.34 21.86
CA LEU A 143 30.28 3.73 21.70
C LEU A 143 30.91 4.34 22.97
N VAL A 144 30.10 4.84 23.92
CA VAL A 144 30.62 5.36 25.19
C VAL A 144 30.85 4.25 26.22
N LYS A 145 30.33 3.03 26.01
CA LYS A 145 30.44 1.93 26.98
C LYS A 145 31.61 0.98 26.76
N GLU A 146 32.35 1.06 25.65
CA GLU A 146 33.47 0.14 25.36
C GLU A 146 34.81 0.54 26.02
N ASP A 147 34.96 1.78 26.53
CA ASP A 147 36.19 2.24 27.18
C ASP A 147 36.29 1.93 28.69
N ARG A 148 35.44 1.05 29.22
CA ARG A 148 35.60 0.49 30.57
C ARG A 148 35.22 -0.98 30.62
N LEU A 149 36.20 -1.87 30.50
CA LEU A 149 36.16 -3.16 31.17
C LEU A 149 37.52 -3.42 31.82
N PRO A 150 37.54 -3.92 33.07
CA PRO A 150 37.42 -5.36 33.21
C PRO A 150 36.48 -5.80 34.33
N GLY A 151 35.80 -6.93 34.11
CA GLY A 151 35.36 -7.81 35.20
C GLY A 151 33.92 -8.29 35.19
N ILE A 152 33.75 -9.58 34.83
CA ILE A 152 32.90 -10.59 35.49
C ILE A 152 31.39 -10.65 35.18
N SER A 153 31.04 -11.86 34.74
CA SER A 153 29.83 -12.70 34.89
C SER A 153 28.51 -12.38 34.18
N SER A 154 28.16 -13.32 33.29
CA SER A 154 26.86 -13.99 33.14
C SER A 154 25.58 -13.23 33.53
N GLY A 155 24.77 -12.92 32.53
CA GLY A 155 23.37 -12.55 32.74
C GLY A 155 22.71 -12.20 31.42
N GLY A 156 22.14 -13.21 30.75
CA GLY A 156 21.31 -13.00 29.57
C GLY A 156 20.11 -12.12 29.92
N TYR A 157 19.94 -11.01 29.21
CA TYR A 157 18.71 -10.24 29.21
C TYR A 157 18.04 -10.37 27.86
N VAL A 158 17.02 -11.22 27.84
CA VAL A 158 15.99 -11.31 26.81
C VAL A 158 15.26 -9.97 26.78
N ILE A 159 15.43 -9.19 25.71
CA ILE A 159 14.63 -7.97 25.51
C ILE A 159 13.33 -8.38 24.83
N ASN A 160 12.29 -8.51 25.65
CA ASN A 160 10.91 -8.69 25.24
C ASN A 160 10.48 -7.56 24.29
N CYS A 161 10.13 -7.94 23.05
CA CYS A 161 9.49 -7.06 22.07
C CYS A 161 8.03 -6.78 22.49
N SER A 162 7.82 -5.82 23.40
CA SER A 162 6.49 -5.29 23.70
C SER A 162 6.23 -4.04 22.86
N ARG A 163 5.70 -4.28 21.67
CA ARG A 163 4.70 -3.48 20.93
C ARG A 163 4.13 -2.31 21.73
N LYS A 164 4.27 -1.09 21.21
CA LYS A 164 3.22 -0.05 21.22
C LYS A 164 3.36 0.82 19.96
N PHE A 165 2.68 0.39 18.89
CA PHE A 165 2.14 1.28 17.86
C PHE A 165 1.05 2.11 18.52
N TYR A 166 0.98 3.44 18.34
CA TYR A 166 -0.24 4.27 18.26
C TYR A 166 0.14 5.75 18.12
N PRO A 167 -0.75 6.62 17.60
CA PRO A 167 -1.76 6.43 16.54
C PRO A 167 -1.39 7.14 15.23
#